data_AF-A0A543CLA0-F1
#
_entry.id   AF-A0A543CLA0-F1
#
_cell.length_a   1.000
_cell.length_b   1.000
_cell.length_c   1.000
_cell.angle_alpha   90.00
_cell.angle_beta   90.00
_cell.angle_gamma   90.00
#
_symmetry.space_group_name_H-M   'P 1'
#
loop_
_entity.id
_entity.type
_entity.pdbx_description
1 polymer ?
#
loop_
_entity_poly.entity_id
_entity_poly.type
_entity_poly.pdbx_seq_one_letter_code
_entity_poly.pdbx_strand_id
1 'polypeptide(L)'
;MDDFRKRPARRDATPADSASVWPGGPAAPDSPPTGRGASDNGNVQVTIGTDGLVDTVKIDPRALRQDAQALGELTRQAVREAQQDWFGRLAEHDPAPGSEDRLRTKLEEIHAEYSHRMEEINRVIAGLMRNR
;
A
#
# COMPACT_ATOMS: atom_id res chain seq x y z
N MET A 1 -26.81 -59.74 -9.98
CA MET A 1 -25.62 -60.60 -9.82
C MET A 1 -24.73 -60.39 -11.05
N ASP A 2 -24.19 -59.19 -11.26
CA ASP A 2 -23.16 -58.45 -10.49
C ASP A 2 -21.74 -58.73 -11.00
N ASP A 3 -20.97 -57.63 -11.06
CA ASP A 3 -19.52 -57.52 -11.21
C ASP A 3 -18.88 -57.59 -12.63
N PHE A 4 -19.15 -56.55 -13.42
CA PHE A 4 -18.16 -55.98 -14.35
C PHE A 4 -17.18 -55.09 -13.56
N ARG A 5 -16.10 -55.67 -13.02
CA ARG A 5 -14.98 -54.90 -12.46
C ARG A 5 -13.79 -54.79 -13.40
N LYS A 6 -13.37 -53.53 -13.56
CA LYS A 6 -12.01 -53.03 -13.86
C LYS A 6 -11.48 -53.17 -15.29
N ARG A 7 -11.75 -52.14 -16.09
CA ARG A 7 -10.73 -51.50 -16.93
C ARG A 7 -10.32 -50.18 -16.26
N PRO A 8 -9.02 -49.90 -16.00
CA PRO A 8 -8.60 -48.57 -15.59
C PRO A 8 -8.61 -47.65 -16.82
N ALA A 9 -9.58 -46.74 -16.86
CA ALA A 9 -9.62 -45.66 -17.84
C ALA A 9 -8.52 -44.65 -17.54
N ARG A 10 -7.99 -44.11 -18.62
CA ARG A 10 -6.88 -43.16 -18.69
C ARG A 10 -7.18 -41.89 -17.89
N ARG A 11 -6.08 -41.25 -17.50
CA ARG A 11 -5.98 -39.89 -16.97
C ARG A 11 -6.79 -38.92 -17.82
N ASP A 12 -7.97 -38.56 -17.35
CA ASP A 12 -8.55 -37.25 -17.64
C ASP A 12 -8.23 -36.37 -16.45
N ALA A 13 -7.08 -35.70 -16.54
CA ALA A 13 -6.76 -34.56 -15.71
C ALA A 13 -7.70 -33.43 -16.11
N THR A 14 -8.86 -33.36 -15.49
CA THR A 14 -9.63 -32.12 -15.42
C THR A 14 -8.77 -31.11 -14.66
N PRO A 15 -8.41 -29.94 -15.21
CA PRO A 15 -7.88 -28.85 -14.41
C PRO A 15 -9.08 -28.17 -13.75
N ALA A 16 -9.76 -28.90 -12.87
CA ALA A 16 -10.70 -28.31 -11.94
C ALA A 16 -9.91 -27.98 -10.69
N ASP A 17 -9.96 -26.71 -10.30
CA ASP A 17 -9.52 -26.21 -9.01
C ASP A 17 -8.04 -25.80 -8.88
N SER A 18 -7.55 -25.03 -9.86
CA SER A 18 -6.76 -23.86 -9.47
C SER A 18 -7.74 -22.84 -8.88
N ALA A 19 -8.15 -23.10 -7.64
CA ALA A 19 -8.78 -22.12 -6.78
C ALA A 19 -7.97 -20.84 -6.92
N SER A 20 -8.60 -19.86 -7.57
CA SER A 20 -8.12 -18.50 -7.64
C SER A 20 -8.13 -18.01 -6.20
N VAL A 21 -7.00 -18.19 -5.50
CA VAL A 21 -6.76 -17.59 -4.20
C VAL A 21 -6.62 -16.09 -4.47
N TRP A 22 -7.77 -15.41 -4.52
CA TRP A 22 -7.83 -13.97 -4.39
C TRP A 22 -7.43 -13.66 -2.95
N PRO A 23 -6.53 -12.70 -2.68
CA PRO A 23 -6.25 -12.21 -1.33
C PRO A 23 -7.43 -11.33 -0.89
N GLY A 24 -8.61 -11.94 -0.77
CA GLY A 24 -9.89 -11.32 -0.43
C GLY A 24 -10.56 -11.97 0.78
N GLY A 25 -9.87 -12.88 1.47
CA GLY A 25 -10.28 -13.32 2.80
C GLY A 25 -10.04 -12.21 3.85
N PRO A 26 -10.77 -12.22 4.98
CA PRO A 26 -10.42 -11.36 6.11
C PRO A 26 -8.93 -11.54 6.39
N ALA A 27 -8.20 -10.44 6.48
CA ALA A 27 -6.78 -10.49 6.81
C ALA A 27 -6.62 -11.34 8.07
N ALA A 28 -5.76 -12.35 8.02
CA ALA A 28 -5.39 -13.09 9.21
C ALA A 28 -4.96 -12.07 10.27
N PRO A 29 -5.34 -12.25 11.55
CA PRO A 29 -5.09 -11.27 12.61
C PRO A 29 -3.59 -10.99 12.85
N ASP A 30 -2.68 -11.76 12.23
CA ASP A 30 -1.23 -11.58 12.29
C ASP A 30 -0.61 -11.02 10.99
N SER A 31 -1.43 -10.59 10.02
CA SER A 31 -0.93 -9.98 8.79
C SER A 31 -0.56 -8.51 9.05
N PRO A 32 0.62 -8.05 8.59
CA PRO A 32 1.07 -6.67 8.77
C PRO A 32 0.05 -5.65 8.21
N PRO A 33 -0.07 -4.46 8.82
CA PRO A 33 -1.16 -3.52 8.52
C PRO A 33 -1.07 -3.06 7.07
N THR A 34 -2.09 -3.42 6.29
CA THR A 34 -2.31 -2.97 4.91
C THR A 34 -3.56 -2.12 4.89
N GLY A 35 -3.52 -1.02 4.14
CA GLY A 35 -4.67 -0.13 3.97
C GLY A 35 -5.37 -0.35 2.64
N ARG A 36 -6.68 -0.22 2.62
CA ARG A 36 -7.49 -0.34 1.41
C ARG A 36 -8.44 0.84 1.28
N GLY A 37 -8.59 1.35 0.07
CA GLY A 37 -9.49 2.45 -0.23
C GLY A 37 -10.03 2.36 -1.65
N ALA A 38 -11.20 2.95 -1.84
CA ALA A 38 -11.90 3.00 -3.11
C ALA A 38 -12.42 4.42 -3.38
N SER A 39 -12.66 4.74 -4.64
CA SER A 39 -13.49 5.90 -4.99
C SER A 39 -14.95 5.61 -4.62
N ASP A 40 -15.78 6.64 -4.44
CA ASP A 40 -17.23 6.48 -4.16
C ASP A 40 -17.96 5.54 -5.13
N ASN A 41 -17.48 5.49 -6.37
CA ASN A 41 -18.09 4.73 -7.45
C ASN A 41 -17.51 3.31 -7.58
N GLY A 42 -16.55 2.93 -6.74
CA GLY A 42 -15.79 1.66 -6.81
C GLY A 42 -14.84 1.52 -8.02
N ASN A 43 -14.78 2.56 -8.87
CA ASN A 43 -14.08 2.56 -10.14
C ASN A 43 -12.55 2.66 -10.00
N VAL A 44 -12.05 3.23 -8.91
CA VAL A 44 -10.63 3.22 -8.57
C VAL A 44 -10.48 2.58 -7.20
N GLN A 45 -9.53 1.67 -7.06
CA GLN A 45 -9.20 1.00 -5.81
C GLN A 45 -7.70 1.06 -5.58
N VAL A 46 -7.30 1.35 -4.34
CA VAL A 46 -5.91 1.51 -3.93
C VAL A 46 -5.66 0.62 -2.73
N THR A 47 -4.53 -0.07 -2.76
CA THR A 47 -4.00 -0.84 -1.62
C THR A 47 -2.66 -0.26 -1.22
N ILE A 48 -2.52 0.01 0.08
CA ILE A 48 -1.29 0.45 0.72
C ILE A 48 -0.64 -0.77 1.38
N GLY A 49 0.64 -0.96 1.07
CA GLY A 49 1.48 -1.99 1.60
C GLY A 49 1.85 -1.75 3.06
N THR A 50 2.59 -2.69 3.61
CA THR A 50 2.97 -2.72 5.03
C THR A 50 4.04 -1.67 5.37
N ASP A 51 4.69 -1.14 4.34
CA ASP A 51 5.66 -0.05 4.36
C ASP A 51 5.00 1.34 4.34
N GLY A 52 3.68 1.41 4.24
CA GLY A 52 2.92 2.66 4.11
C GLY A 52 2.99 3.27 2.71
N LEU A 53 3.53 2.55 1.72
CA LEU A 53 3.54 2.97 0.32
C LEU A 53 2.39 2.34 -0.45
N VAL A 54 2.05 2.94 -1.61
CA VAL A 54 1.05 2.36 -2.50
C VAL A 54 1.62 1.10 -3.15
N ASP A 55 0.99 -0.03 -2.86
CA ASP A 55 1.36 -1.33 -3.43
C ASP A 55 0.66 -1.55 -4.76
N THR A 56 -0.66 -1.40 -4.77
CA THR A 56 -1.49 -1.70 -5.95
C THR A 56 -2.53 -0.62 -6.19
N VAL A 57 -2.68 -0.20 -7.45
CA VAL A 57 -3.79 0.63 -7.92
C VAL A 57 -4.55 -0.10 -9.02
N LYS A 58 -5.85 -0.32 -8.82
CA LYS A 58 -6.75 -0.89 -9.82
C LYS A 58 -7.69 0.19 -10.32
N ILE A 59 -7.75 0.35 -11.63
CA ILE A 59 -8.60 1.33 -12.30
C ILE A 59 -9.54 0.55 -13.23
N ASP A 60 -10.84 0.70 -13.04
CA ASP A 60 -11.84 0.13 -13.93
C ASP A 60 -11.77 0.84 -15.30
N PRO A 61 -11.89 0.12 -16.43
CA PRO A 61 -11.90 0.72 -17.76
C PRO A 61 -12.96 1.82 -17.95
N ARG A 62 -14.04 1.81 -17.17
CA ARG A 62 -15.06 2.88 -17.17
C ARG A 62 -14.53 4.19 -16.60
N ALA A 63 -13.63 4.13 -15.62
CA ALA A 63 -12.97 5.30 -15.04
C ALA A 63 -12.07 6.00 -16.08
N LEU A 64 -11.42 5.23 -16.96
CA LEU A 64 -10.57 5.75 -18.04
C LEU A 64 -11.36 6.48 -19.14
N ARG A 65 -12.69 6.33 -19.17
CA ARG A 65 -13.57 7.07 -20.07
C ARG A 65 -14.02 8.42 -19.50
N GLN A 66 -13.74 8.69 -18.24
CA GLN A 66 -13.96 9.99 -17.63
C GLN A 66 -12.90 10.98 -18.13
N ASP A 67 -13.13 12.27 -17.92
CA ASP A 67 -12.08 13.26 -18.13
C ASP A 67 -10.93 13.06 -17.12
N ALA A 68 -9.74 13.54 -17.48
CA ALA A 68 -8.53 13.34 -16.69
C ALA A 68 -8.63 13.98 -15.29
N GLN A 69 -9.41 15.06 -15.14
CA GLN A 69 -9.60 15.74 -13.86
C GLN A 69 -10.49 14.91 -12.93
N ALA A 70 -11.57 14.34 -13.45
CA ALA A 70 -12.45 13.42 -12.73
C ALA A 70 -11.71 12.15 -12.31
N LEU A 71 -10.90 11.55 -13.19
CA LEU A 71 -10.06 10.39 -12.85
C LEU A 71 -9.04 10.73 -11.73
N GLY A 72 -8.47 11.93 -11.78
CA GLY A 72 -7.58 12.45 -10.75
C GLY A 72 -8.26 12.53 -9.38
N GLU A 73 -9.49 13.06 -9.31
CA GLU A 73 -10.23 13.16 -8.04
C GLU A 73 -10.62 11.78 -7.50
N LEU A 74 -11.10 10.87 -8.36
CA LEU A 74 -11.42 9.49 -7.96
C LEU A 74 -10.20 8.77 -7.39
N THR A 75 -9.03 8.98 -8.00
CA THR A 75 -7.76 8.41 -7.53
C THR A 75 -7.35 9.04 -6.20
N ARG A 76 -7.43 10.36 -6.08
CA ARG A 76 -7.13 11.08 -4.83
C ARG A 76 -7.99 10.59 -3.66
N GLN A 77 -9.27 10.37 -3.92
CA GLN A 77 -10.21 9.84 -2.94
C GLN A 77 -9.83 8.43 -2.50
N ALA A 78 -9.61 7.53 -3.44
CA ALA A 78 -9.23 6.14 -3.14
C ALA A 78 -7.92 6.06 -2.34
N VAL A 79 -6.92 6.90 -2.68
CA VAL A 79 -5.67 6.99 -1.92
C VAL A 79 -5.91 7.49 -0.49
N ARG A 80 -6.71 8.55 -0.33
CA ARG A 80 -7.03 9.10 1.01
C ARG A 80 -7.70 8.05 1.89
N GLU A 81 -8.69 7.34 1.36
CA GLU A 81 -9.37 6.28 2.10
C GLU A 81 -8.40 5.14 2.46
N ALA A 82 -7.54 4.73 1.52
CA ALA A 82 -6.54 3.70 1.77
C ALA A 82 -5.55 4.11 2.87
N GLN A 83 -5.14 5.38 2.91
CA GLN A 83 -4.29 5.92 3.97
C GLN A 83 -5.02 5.94 5.31
N GLN A 84 -6.29 6.34 5.34
CA GLN A 84 -7.09 6.33 6.56
C GLN A 84 -7.29 4.92 7.13
N ASP A 85 -7.60 3.94 6.29
CA ASP A 85 -7.68 2.53 6.70
C ASP A 85 -6.33 2.01 7.20
N TRP A 86 -5.22 2.37 6.52
CA TRP A 86 -3.88 2.00 6.97
C TRP A 86 -3.55 2.58 8.35
N PHE A 87 -3.81 3.88 8.58
CA PHE A 87 -3.57 4.51 9.87
C PHE A 87 -4.45 3.94 10.98
N GLY A 88 -5.72 3.64 10.70
CA GLY A 88 -6.62 2.98 11.64
C GLY A 88 -6.08 1.61 12.07
N ARG A 89 -5.70 0.79 11.08
CA ARG A 89 -5.12 -0.54 11.32
C ARG A 89 -3.75 -0.49 12.00
N LEU A 90 -2.93 0.51 11.68
CA LEU A 90 -1.66 0.72 12.36
C LEU A 90 -1.88 1.07 13.84
N ALA A 91 -2.86 1.91 14.16
CA ALA A 91 -3.21 2.24 15.54
C ALA A 91 -3.79 1.05 16.31
N GLU A 92 -4.55 0.17 15.64
CA GLU A 92 -5.07 -1.07 16.21
C GLU A 92 -3.97 -2.13 16.44
N HIS A 93 -2.97 -2.16 15.56
CA HIS A 93 -1.87 -3.13 15.59
C HIS A 93 -0.63 -2.65 16.37
N ASP A 94 -0.54 -1.35 16.69
CA ASP A 94 0.47 -0.75 17.55
C ASP A 94 -0.16 -0.16 18.84
N PRO A 95 -0.53 -1.00 19.83
CA PRO A 95 -0.90 -0.53 21.15
C PRO A 95 0.34 -0.20 22.01
N ALA A 96 1.52 0.09 21.43
CA ALA A 96 2.72 0.32 22.22
C ALA A 96 2.77 1.76 22.78
N PRO A 97 2.81 1.95 24.11
CA PRO A 97 3.25 3.23 24.68
C PRO A 97 4.67 3.54 24.18
N GLY A 98 4.89 4.75 23.66
CA GLY A 98 6.19 5.19 23.13
C GLY A 98 6.22 5.51 21.63
N SER A 99 5.09 5.45 20.92
CA SER A 99 4.96 5.96 19.55
C SER A 99 5.24 7.47 19.46
N GLU A 100 4.86 8.22 20.50
CA GLU A 100 5.19 9.63 20.67
C GLU A 100 6.70 9.85 20.89
N ASP A 101 7.36 8.96 21.63
CA ASP A 101 8.82 8.99 21.82
C ASP A 101 9.57 8.65 20.53
N ARG A 102 9.10 7.68 19.74
CA ARG A 102 9.70 7.36 18.43
C ARG A 102 9.52 8.50 17.43
N LEU A 103 8.35 9.15 17.42
CA LEU A 103 8.12 10.33 16.60
C LEU A 103 9.03 11.49 17.03
N ARG A 104 9.23 11.69 18.34
CA ARG A 104 10.21 12.65 18.88
C ARG A 104 11.64 12.33 18.47
N THR A 105 12.09 11.08 18.63
CA THR A 105 13.44 10.68 18.18
C THR A 105 13.63 10.97 16.70
N LYS A 106 12.62 10.69 15.87
CA LYS A 106 12.69 10.93 14.42
C LYS A 106 12.67 12.43 14.08
N LEU A 107 11.95 13.25 14.84
CA LEU A 107 11.98 14.71 14.71
C LEU A 107 13.34 15.29 15.13
N GLU A 108 13.94 14.79 16.21
CA GLU A 108 15.27 15.19 16.65
C GLU A 108 16.35 14.84 15.63
N GLU A 109 16.25 13.65 15.03
CA GLU A 109 17.15 13.19 13.96
C GLU A 109 17.04 14.09 12.71
N ILE A 110 15.81 14.41 12.27
CA ILE A 110 15.57 15.32 11.13
C ILE A 110 16.11 16.73 11.43
N HIS A 111 15.93 17.24 12.66
CA HIS A 111 16.46 18.55 13.06
C HIS A 111 17.99 18.58 13.09
N ALA A 112 18.63 17.49 13.52
CA ALA A 112 20.09 17.34 13.48
C ALA A 112 20.60 17.33 12.04
N GLU A 113 19.94 16.61 11.15
CA GLU A 113 20.29 16.54 9.72
C GLU A 113 20.10 17.90 9.02
N TYR A 114 19.02 18.63 9.33
CA TYR A 114 18.78 19.98 8.80
C TYR A 114 19.88 20.97 9.19
N SER A 115 20.35 20.90 10.43
CA SER A 115 21.41 21.78 10.94
C SER A 115 22.71 21.55 10.19
N HIS A 116 23.08 20.28 10.00
CA HIS A 116 24.28 19.90 9.26
C HIS A 116 24.21 20.33 7.78
N ARG A 117 23.04 20.16 7.16
CA ARG A 117 22.81 20.57 5.77
C ARG A 117 22.89 22.08 5.59
N MET A 118 22.41 22.86 6.55
CA MET A 118 22.42 24.32 6.45
C MET A 118 23.83 24.91 6.64
N GLU A 119 24.68 24.27 7.44
CA GLU A 119 26.09 24.64 7.56
C GLU A 119 26.87 24.39 6.27
N GLU A 120 26.57 23.29 5.57
CA GLU A 120 27.17 22.98 4.27
C GLU A 120 26.76 24.01 3.22
N ILE A 121 25.47 24.37 3.16
CA ILE A 121 24.96 25.40 2.25
C ILE A 121 25.64 26.75 2.53
N ASN A 122 25.74 27.17 3.79
CA ASN A 122 26.41 28.41 4.17
C ASN A 122 27.90 28.39 3.80
N ARG A 123 28.57 27.24 3.90
CA ARG A 123 29.97 27.09 3.50
C ARG A 123 30.15 27.20 1.99
N VAL A 124 29.24 26.62 1.21
CA VAL A 124 29.23 26.74 -0.25
C VAL A 124 28.97 28.19 -0.69
N ILE A 125 28.00 28.86 -0.07
CA ILE A 125 27.70 30.29 -0.34
C ILE A 125 28.90 31.18 0.02
N ALA A 126 29.54 30.95 1.17
CA ALA A 126 30.73 31.68 1.57
C ALA A 126 31.92 31.43 0.61
N GLY A 127 32.03 30.23 0.04
CA GLY A 127 33.00 29.91 -1.01
C GLY A 127 32.72 30.67 -2.32
N LEU A 128 31.45 30.74 -2.73
CA LEU A 128 31.02 31.49 -3.92
C LEU A 128 31.23 33.00 -3.78
N MET A 129 31.08 33.56 -2.57
CA MET A 129 31.33 34.98 -2.30
C MET A 129 32.81 35.35 -2.24
N ARG A 130 33.70 34.40 -1.94
CA ARG A 130 35.16 34.64 -1.82
C ARG A 130 35.91 34.53 -3.15
N ASN A 131 35.31 33.92 -4.17
CA ASN A 131 35.93 33.66 -5.48
C ASN A 131 35.46 34.63 -6.58
N ARG A 132 35.12 35.87 -6.19
CA ARG A 132 34.85 37.01 -7.07
C ARG A 132 35.80 38.14 -6.69
#